data_AF-A0A1R1ANQ9-F1
#
_entry.id   AF-A0A1R1ANQ9-F1
#
_cell.length_a   1.000
_cell.length_b   1.000
_cell.length_c   1.000
_cell.angle_alpha   90.00
_cell.angle_beta   90.00
_cell.angle_gamma   90.00
#
_symmetry.space_group_name_H-M   'P 1'
#
loop_
_entity.id
_entity.type
_entity.pdbx_description
1 polymer ?
#
loop_
_entity_poly.entity_id
_entity_poly.type
_entity_poly.pdbx_seq_one_letter_code
_entity_poly.pdbx_strand_id
1 'polypeptide(L)' 'MNQAENVKEKIKQRIDAHKIKFKDYSPNEYFLVENHVLKTKGPFVFFAVSKEDDQMEHVFDDAS' A
#
# COMPACT_ATOMS: atom_id res chain seq x y z
N MET A 1 -11.00 15.58 10.44
CA MET A 1 -10.07 14.53 9.96
C MET A 1 -10.89 13.39 9.37
N ASN A 2 -10.60 13.00 8.13
CA ASN A 2 -11.28 11.89 7.45
C ASN A 2 -10.77 10.55 8.04
N GLN A 3 -11.68 9.65 8.46
CA GLN A 3 -11.33 8.36 9.06
C GLN A 3 -10.48 7.50 8.11
N ALA A 4 -10.74 7.57 6.80
CA ALA A 4 -9.96 6.87 5.79
C ALA A 4 -8.50 7.33 5.77
N GLU A 5 -8.23 8.63 5.97
CA GLU A 5 -6.87 9.15 6.07
C GLU A 5 -6.14 8.67 7.32
N ASN A 6 -6.85 8.53 8.45
CA ASN A 6 -6.26 7.97 9.68
C ASN A 6 -5.88 6.49 9.50
N VAL A 7 -6.75 5.71 8.84
CA VAL A 7 -6.45 4.31 8.50
C VAL A 7 -5.26 4.23 7.54
N LYS A 8 -5.22 5.08 6.51
CA LYS A 8 -4.08 5.19 5.58
C LYS A 8 -2.77 5.45 6.31
N GLU A 9 -2.77 6.38 7.27
CA GLU A 9 -1.57 6.72 8.05
C GLU A 9 -1.09 5.54 8.90
N LYS A 10 -1.99 4.80 9.53
CA LYS A 10 -1.65 3.57 10.29
C LYS A 10 -1.07 2.48 9.40
N ILE A 11 -1.62 2.30 8.19
CA ILE A 11 -1.09 1.34 7.22
C ILE A 11 0.33 1.73 6.81
N LYS A 12 0.57 3.03 6.52
CA LYS A 12 1.89 3.55 6.19
C LYS A 12 2.92 3.29 7.29
N GLN A 13 2.57 3.59 8.54
CA GLN A 13 3.44 3.30 9.70
C GLN A 13 3.80 1.81 9.81
N ARG A 14 2.84 0.92 9.49
CA ARG A 14 3.06 -0.53 9.55
C ARG A 14 3.95 -1.03 8.41
N ILE A 15 3.82 -0.44 7.22
CA ILE A 15 4.70 -0.68 6.07
C ILE A 15 6.13 -0.28 6.42
N ASP A 16 6.32 0.93 6.93
CA ASP A 16 7.65 1.45 7.30
C ASP A 16 8.32 0.58 8.37
N ALA A 17 7.57 0.16 9.39
CA ALA A 17 8.07 -0.74 10.43
C ALA A 17 8.46 -2.14 9.90
N HIS A 18 7.78 -2.63 8.85
CA HIS A 18 8.11 -3.92 8.23
C HIS A 18 9.27 -3.82 7.23
N LYS A 19 9.40 -2.72 6.49
CA LYS A 19 10.48 -2.51 5.50
C LYS A 19 11.88 -2.65 6.11
N ILE A 20 12.06 -2.18 7.34
CA ILE A 20 13.34 -2.30 8.08
C ILE A 20 13.74 -3.78 8.27
N LYS A 21 12.77 -4.67 8.46
CA LYS A 21 13.04 -6.11 8.66
C LYS A 21 13.36 -6.84 7.36
N PHE A 22 12.83 -6.37 6.23
CA PHE A 22 13.02 -7.02 4.93
C PHE A 22 14.33 -6.64 4.24
N LYS A 23 14.86 -5.44 4.50
CA LYS A 23 16.09 -4.94 3.89
C LYS A 23 17.29 -5.89 4.11
N ASP A 24 17.32 -6.57 5.25
CA ASP A 24 18.43 -7.45 5.63
C ASP A 24 18.19 -8.94 5.29
N TYR A 25 16.97 -9.33 4.87
CA TYR A 25 16.58 -10.74 4.76
C TYR A 25 15.97 -11.18 3.42
N SER A 26 15.28 -10.29 2.68
CA SER A 26 14.63 -10.68 1.42
C SER A 26 14.43 -9.49 0.48
N PRO A 27 15.34 -9.25 -0.48
CA PRO A 27 15.24 -8.12 -1.40
C PRO A 27 13.97 -8.16 -2.27
N ASN A 28 13.43 -9.35 -2.55
CA ASN A 28 12.19 -9.51 -3.33
C ASN A 28 10.95 -9.06 -2.54
N GLU A 29 10.84 -9.39 -1.25
CA GLU A 29 9.71 -8.94 -0.44
C GLU A 29 9.82 -7.46 -0.10
N TYR A 30 11.04 -6.96 0.10
CA TYR A 30 11.30 -5.53 0.21
C TYR A 30 10.80 -4.77 -1.02
N PHE A 31 11.12 -5.24 -2.23
CA PHE A 31 10.68 -4.62 -3.47
C PHE A 31 9.16 -4.55 -3.59
N LEU A 32 8.45 -5.61 -3.20
CA LEU A 32 6.98 -5.65 -3.26
C LEU A 32 6.33 -4.68 -2.28
N VAL A 33 6.87 -4.60 -1.06
CA VAL A 33 6.35 -3.70 -0.03
C VAL A 33 6.74 -2.24 -0.31
N GLU A 34 7.87 -1.99 -0.97
CA GLU A 34 8.25 -0.66 -1.45
C GLU A 34 7.27 -0.17 -2.53
N ASN A 35 7.00 -0.99 -3.54
CA ASN A 35 6.15 -0.66 -4.68
C ASN A 35 4.66 -0.94 -4.42
N HIS A 36 4.20 -0.79 -3.17
CA HIS A 36 2.80 -0.96 -2.83
C HIS A 36 1.95 0.22 -3.36
N VAL A 37 0.66 -0.04 -3.59
CA VAL A 37 -0.33 1.02 -3.85
C VAL A 37 -1.14 1.26 -2.58
N LEU A 38 -1.18 2.50 -2.11
CA LEU A 38 -2.00 2.93 -0.96
C LEU A 38 -2.74 4.24 -1.26
N LYS A 39 -4.03 4.13 -1.53
CA LYS A 39 -4.90 5.25 -1.92
C LYS A 39 -6.12 5.38 -1.01
N THR A 40 -6.72 6.56 -1.05
CA THR A 40 -7.97 6.90 -0.35
C THR A 40 -8.92 7.58 -1.31
N LYS A 41 -10.20 7.18 -1.29
CA LYS A 41 -11.29 7.85 -2.02
C LYS A 41 -12.53 7.91 -1.15
N GLY A 42 -12.88 9.11 -0.69
CA GLY A 42 -13.96 9.29 0.28
C GLY A 42 -13.72 8.48 1.56
N PRO A 43 -14.66 7.59 1.96
CA PRO A 43 -14.51 6.74 3.15
C PRO A 43 -13.73 5.44 2.89
N PHE A 44 -13.28 5.19 1.66
CA PHE A 44 -12.63 3.94 1.27
C PHE A 44 -11.11 4.07 1.24
N VAL A 45 -10.45 2.97 1.61
CA VAL A 45 -8.99 2.80 1.56
C VAL A 45 -8.69 1.63 0.63
N PHE A 46 -7.79 1.83 -0.32
CA PHE A 46 -7.27 0.78 -1.19
C PHE A 46 -5.82 0.51 -0.84
N PHE A 47 -5.51 -0.75 -0.60
CA PHE A 47 -4.15 -1.21 -0.34
C PHE A 47 -3.88 -2.49 -1.12
N ALA A 48 -2.85 -2.49 -1.96
CA ALA A 48 -2.44 -3.63 -2.76
C ALA A 48 -0.91 -3.78 -2.78
N VAL A 49 -0.46 -5.03 -2.77
CA VAL A 49 0.93 -5.44 -2.92
C VAL A 49 0.92 -6.58 -3.93
N SER A 50 1.50 -6.37 -5.12
CA SER A 50 1.51 -7.35 -6.20
C SER A 50 2.86 -7.39 -6.90
N LYS A 51 3.17 -8.56 -7.50
CA LYS A 51 4.32 -8.75 -8.41
C LYS A 51 4.01 -8.30 -9.84
N GLU A 52 2.74 -8.06 -10.16
CA GLU A 52 2.26 -7.73 -11.49
C GLU A 52 2.12 -6.22 -11.66
N ASP A 53 2.47 -5.71 -12.85
CA ASP A 53 2.35 -4.29 -13.22
C ASP A 53 0.88 -3.83 -13.15
N ASP A 54 0.58 -3.01 -12.12
CA ASP A 54 -0.38 -1.91 -12.05
C ASP A 54 -1.85 -2.06 -12.52
N GLN A 55 -2.32 -3.24 -12.94
CA GLN A 55 -3.72 -3.40 -13.38
C GLN A 55 -4.74 -3.17 -12.26
N MET A 56 -4.40 -3.49 -11.00
CA MET A 56 -5.31 -3.32 -9.86
C MET A 56 -5.52 -1.85 -9.46
N GLU A 57 -4.55 -0.99 -9.75
CA GLU A 57 -4.64 0.44 -9.49
C GLU A 57 -5.71 1.09 -10.37
N HIS A 58 -5.70 0.75 -11.66
CA HIS A 58 -6.66 1.25 -12.64
C HIS A 58 -8.10 0.85 -12.30
N VAL A 59 -8.32 -0.38 -11.82
CA VAL A 59 -9.65 -0.84 -11.42
C VAL A 59 -10.21 -0.04 -10.24
N PHE A 60 -9.37 0.36 -9.28
CA PHE A 60 -9.82 1.18 -8.16
C PHE A 60 -10.16 2.61 -8.59
N ASP A 61 -9.34 3.19 -9.47
CA ASP A 61 -9.58 4.53 -9.99
C ASP A 61 -10.86 4.61 -10.85
N ASP A 62 -11.14 3.57 -11.66
CA ASP A 62 -12.31 3.49 -12.54
C ASP A 62 -13.64 3.16 -11.82
N ALA A 63 -13.58 2.42 -10.70
CA ALA A 63 -14.78 1.93 -10.02
C ALA A 63 -15.55 3.01 -9.23
N SER A 64 -15.21 4.30 -9.36
CA SER A 64 -15.63 5.30 -8.39
C SER A 64 -15.80 6.72 -8.91
#